data_AF-A0A955JAG0-F1
#
_entry.id   AF-A0A955JAG0-F1
#
_cell.length_a   1.000
_cell.length_b   1.000
_cell.length_c   1.000
_cell.angle_alpha   90.00
_cell.angle_beta   90.00
_cell.angle_gamma   90.00
#
_symmetry.space_group_name_H-M   'P 1'
#
loop_
_entity.id
_entity.type
_entity.pdbx_description
1 polymer ?
#
loop_
_entity_poly.entity_id
_entity_poly.type
_entity_poly.pdbx_seq_one_letter_code
_entity_poly.pdbx_strand_id
1 'polypeptide(L)'
;MAEDFYKQPILNSPYEYPSRHWVLDAKGQPTKEIASERREVKLATAAVPRPKRQKAAAAQTGLDLKGELDATIGAGVQQYDPEPIIRDVRKAVDAWRALPDPRDWKVTPETARLLKHWRSHPFQGIRPFFCQVEAVETAIWLHEVAPKAGKLGQRFIDHLAGANGLANPGLDRLALKLATGAGKTTVMAMLIAWQTVNAVRRGSSKRFTKAFLVVTPGITIRDRLRVLLPNDPDAYYAKRELVPPDMLGDLGKARIVITNFHAFKLRERWQVAKGTRALLTGPLGEPLQTLETEGQMLQRVMSELMHLKNVMVLNDEAHHCYRERPGDDAEGPLKGDDRKEAEKNREAARLWLTGLETVGRHMGVLRVMDLSATPFFLRGSGYAEGTLFPWTMSDFSLMDAIECGIVKLPRVPVADNIPGNEV
;
A
#
# COMPACT_ATOMS: atom_id res chain seq x y z
N MET A 1 22.18 -3.46 -28.21
CA MET A 1 22.57 -4.38 -27.11
C MET A 1 21.44 -4.60 -26.08
N ALA A 2 20.61 -3.60 -25.73
CA ALA A 2 19.39 -3.79 -24.93
C ALA A 2 18.08 -3.79 -25.76
N GLU A 3 18.18 -3.76 -27.09
CA GLU A 3 17.03 -3.52 -27.99
C GLU A 3 15.92 -4.55 -27.91
N ASP A 4 16.20 -5.82 -27.60
CA ASP A 4 15.20 -6.89 -27.62
C ASP A 4 14.16 -6.73 -26.50
N PHE A 5 14.60 -6.36 -25.29
CA PHE A 5 13.71 -6.03 -24.18
C PHE A 5 12.85 -4.80 -24.48
N TYR A 6 13.41 -3.75 -25.08
CA TYR A 6 12.65 -2.54 -25.42
C TYR A 6 11.69 -2.74 -26.61
N LYS A 7 11.94 -3.75 -27.46
CA LYS A 7 11.07 -4.14 -28.58
C LYS A 7 9.93 -5.05 -28.12
N GLN A 8 10.20 -6.05 -27.28
CA GLN A 8 9.21 -7.03 -26.81
C GLN A 8 9.41 -7.35 -25.31
N PRO A 9 9.00 -6.45 -24.40
CA PRO A 9 9.20 -6.65 -22.96
C PRO A 9 8.24 -7.66 -22.33
N ILE A 10 7.09 -7.90 -22.96
CA ILE A 10 5.98 -8.69 -22.38
C ILE A 10 6.28 -10.18 -22.58
N LEU A 11 6.36 -10.91 -21.47
CA LEU A 11 6.60 -12.35 -21.43
C LEU A 11 5.44 -13.15 -20.83
N ASN A 12 4.57 -12.52 -20.05
CA ASN A 12 3.49 -13.18 -19.31
C ASN A 12 2.14 -12.54 -19.61
N SER A 13 1.08 -13.32 -19.46
CA SER A 13 -0.29 -12.79 -19.42
C SER A 13 -0.49 -11.99 -18.12
N PRO A 14 -1.20 -10.84 -18.16
CA PRO A 14 -1.52 -10.07 -16.94
C PRO A 14 -2.49 -10.80 -15.99
N TYR A 15 -3.02 -11.93 -16.43
CA TYR A 15 -4.08 -12.64 -15.72
C TYR A 15 -3.72 -14.08 -15.33
N GLU A 16 -2.53 -14.55 -15.69
CA GLU A 16 -2.06 -15.90 -15.35
C GLU A 16 -0.87 -15.81 -14.41
N TYR A 17 -0.48 -16.95 -13.84
CA TYR A 17 0.71 -17.00 -13.00
C TYR A 17 1.96 -16.65 -13.83
N PRO A 18 2.71 -15.61 -13.46
CA PRO A 18 3.91 -15.18 -14.20
C PRO A 18 5.05 -16.19 -14.01
N SER A 19 5.31 -16.96 -15.06
CA SER A 19 6.23 -18.10 -15.09
C SER A 19 7.53 -17.82 -15.83
N ARG A 20 7.69 -16.63 -16.42
CA ARG A 20 8.90 -16.23 -17.15
C ARG A 20 9.35 -14.83 -16.75
N HIS A 21 10.65 -14.57 -16.75
CA HIS A 21 11.16 -13.22 -16.52
C HIS A 21 12.49 -12.99 -17.23
N TRP A 22 12.82 -11.74 -17.54
CA TRP A 22 14.12 -11.35 -18.05
C TRP A 22 15.16 -11.35 -16.93
N VAL A 23 16.25 -12.08 -17.12
CA VAL A 23 17.39 -12.03 -16.20
C VAL A 23 17.99 -10.62 -16.23
N LEU A 24 18.28 -10.09 -15.06
CA LEU A 24 18.86 -8.76 -14.89
C LEU A 24 20.31 -8.88 -14.43
N ASP A 25 21.18 -8.01 -14.93
CA ASP A 25 22.57 -7.90 -14.47
C ASP A 25 22.66 -7.24 -13.09
N ALA A 26 23.88 -7.13 -12.57
CA ALA A 26 24.15 -6.50 -11.28
C ALA A 26 23.76 -4.99 -11.22
N LYS A 27 23.55 -4.35 -12.37
CA LYS A 27 23.10 -2.96 -12.51
C LYS A 27 21.59 -2.88 -12.80
N GLY A 28 20.88 -4.00 -12.69
CA GLY A 28 19.46 -4.14 -12.99
C GLY A 28 19.13 -4.17 -14.48
N GLN A 29 20.09 -4.16 -15.41
CA GLN A 29 19.79 -4.13 -16.84
C GLN A 29 19.46 -5.53 -17.40
N PRO A 30 18.45 -5.68 -18.27
CA PRO A 30 18.12 -6.96 -18.89
C PRO A 30 19.27 -7.56 -19.71
N THR A 31 19.66 -8.80 -19.41
CA THR A 31 20.80 -9.52 -20.03
C THR A 31 20.45 -10.29 -21.31
N LYS A 32 19.20 -10.17 -21.80
CA LYS A 32 18.56 -10.95 -22.87
C LYS A 32 18.22 -12.41 -22.55
N GLU A 33 18.66 -12.94 -21.42
CA GLU A 33 18.31 -14.28 -21.00
C GLU A 33 16.90 -14.28 -20.39
N ILE A 34 16.11 -15.31 -20.70
CA ILE A 34 14.78 -15.53 -20.14
C ILE A 34 14.85 -16.74 -19.22
N ALA A 35 14.56 -16.52 -17.94
CA ALA A 35 14.39 -17.60 -16.98
C ALA A 35 12.93 -18.09 -17.00
N SER A 36 12.74 -19.42 -16.94
CA SER A 36 11.42 -20.06 -16.94
C SER A 36 10.90 -20.32 -15.52
N GLU A 37 10.99 -19.29 -14.68
CA GLU A 37 10.45 -19.31 -13.32
C GLU A 37 9.94 -17.92 -12.91
N ARG A 38 9.23 -17.85 -11.77
CA ARG A 38 8.78 -16.60 -11.16
C ARG A 38 10.00 -15.80 -10.67
N ARG A 39 10.07 -14.52 -11.02
CA ARG A 39 11.10 -13.60 -10.51
C ARG A 39 11.16 -13.61 -8.98
N GLU A 40 12.34 -13.86 -8.44
CA GLU A 40 12.59 -13.73 -7.00
C GLU A 40 12.51 -12.27 -6.56
N VAL A 41 12.06 -12.05 -5.32
CA VAL A 41 12.03 -10.72 -4.70
C VAL A 41 13.48 -10.29 -4.47
N LYS A 42 13.91 -9.22 -5.15
CA LYS A 42 15.23 -8.58 -4.95
C LYS A 42 15.06 -7.07 -4.85
N LEU A 43 15.48 -6.48 -3.73
CA LEU A 43 15.43 -5.06 -3.39
C LEU A 43 16.16 -4.17 -4.41
N ALA A 44 17.19 -4.71 -5.07
CA ALA A 44 18.09 -3.93 -5.94
C ALA A 44 17.58 -3.63 -7.36
N THR A 45 16.37 -4.03 -7.76
CA THR A 45 15.95 -3.98 -9.17
C THR A 45 14.87 -2.94 -9.49
N ALA A 46 15.17 -1.66 -9.22
CA ALA A 46 14.52 -0.54 -9.91
C ALA A 46 15.28 -0.24 -11.22
N ALA A 47 15.18 -1.16 -12.17
CA ALA A 47 15.81 -1.04 -13.48
C ALA A 47 15.04 -0.06 -14.38
N VAL A 48 15.44 1.22 -14.38
CA VAL A 48 15.04 2.17 -15.42
C VAL A 48 16.29 2.90 -15.93
N PRO A 49 16.50 3.00 -17.26
CA PRO A 49 17.66 3.69 -17.81
C PRO A 49 17.79 5.14 -17.28
N ARG A 50 19.04 5.52 -17.00
CA ARG A 50 19.44 6.84 -16.48
C ARG A 50 19.35 7.89 -17.60
N PRO A 51 18.62 9.01 -17.46
CA PRO A 51 18.82 10.16 -18.31
C PRO A 51 20.21 10.75 -18.09
N LYS A 52 20.96 11.03 -19.17
CA LYS A 52 22.16 11.89 -19.07
C LYS A 52 21.69 13.32 -18.76
N ARG A 53 21.86 13.79 -17.51
CA ARG A 53 21.50 15.15 -17.11
C ARG A 53 22.35 16.19 -17.87
N GLN A 54 21.71 17.05 -18.66
CA GLN A 54 22.16 18.43 -18.89
C GLN A 54 21.28 19.36 -18.04
N LYS A 55 21.93 20.34 -17.39
CA LYS A 55 21.30 21.30 -16.47
C LYS A 55 20.26 22.17 -17.19
N ALA A 56 19.01 22.15 -16.74
CA ALA A 56 18.11 23.30 -16.80
C ALA A 56 16.98 23.13 -15.77
N ALA A 57 16.67 24.21 -15.06
CA ALA A 57 15.65 24.29 -14.02
C ALA A 57 14.25 24.53 -14.62
N ALA A 58 13.25 23.80 -14.13
CA ALA A 58 11.89 24.28 -13.84
C ALA A 58 11.01 23.12 -13.33
N ALA A 59 10.08 23.48 -12.44
CA ALA A 59 9.12 22.66 -11.70
C ALA A 59 8.52 21.45 -12.45
N GLN A 60 8.55 20.28 -11.81
CA GLN A 60 7.59 19.19 -12.06
C GLN A 60 7.34 18.36 -10.79
N THR A 61 6.06 18.19 -10.49
CA THR A 61 5.48 17.16 -9.62
C THR A 61 5.71 15.79 -10.24
N GLY A 62 6.68 15.06 -9.71
CA GLY A 62 6.98 13.68 -10.07
C GLY A 62 8.22 13.26 -9.29
N LEU A 63 8.08 12.32 -8.36
CA LEU A 63 9.18 11.79 -7.57
C LEU A 63 10.31 11.31 -8.50
N ASP A 64 11.45 11.99 -8.43
CA ASP A 64 12.68 11.67 -9.14
C ASP A 64 13.46 10.60 -8.32
N LEU A 65 12.92 9.38 -8.27
CA LEU A 65 13.43 8.21 -7.51
C LEU A 65 14.74 7.59 -8.11
N LYS A 66 15.70 8.39 -8.55
CA LYS A 66 16.75 7.90 -9.50
C LYS A 66 18.21 8.14 -9.15
N GLY A 67 18.55 8.64 -7.96
CA GLY A 67 19.95 8.88 -7.63
C GLY A 67 20.24 8.71 -6.16
N GLU A 68 20.48 7.46 -5.73
CA GLU A 68 21.38 7.08 -4.62
C GLU A 68 21.27 5.60 -4.19
N LEU A 69 20.57 4.74 -4.93
CA LEU A 69 20.42 3.32 -4.54
C LEU A 69 21.68 2.44 -4.68
N ASP A 70 22.75 2.93 -5.32
CA ASP A 70 23.94 2.12 -5.66
C ASP A 70 25.19 2.37 -4.76
N ALA A 71 25.18 3.36 -3.85
CA ALA A 71 26.44 3.81 -3.23
C ALA A 71 26.53 3.69 -1.70
N THR A 72 25.49 3.25 -0.99
CA THR A 72 25.49 3.27 0.48
C THR A 72 25.09 1.94 1.12
N ILE A 73 25.38 0.81 0.48
CA ILE A 73 25.33 -0.50 1.14
C ILE A 73 26.62 -0.68 1.95
N GLY A 74 26.75 0.12 3.02
CA GLY A 74 27.83 0.02 4.01
C GLY A 74 27.49 -1.06 5.05
N ALA A 75 28.43 -1.98 5.26
CA ALA A 75 28.35 -3.02 6.27
C ALA A 75 28.26 -2.41 7.68
N GLY A 76 27.19 -2.71 8.44
CA GLY A 76 27.15 -2.43 9.88
C GLY A 76 25.80 -2.10 10.51
N VAL A 77 24.76 -1.78 9.72
CA VAL A 77 23.42 -1.46 10.28
C VAL A 77 22.51 -2.68 10.11
N GLN A 78 21.84 -3.10 11.17
CA GLN A 78 20.91 -4.23 11.18
C GLN A 78 19.86 -4.10 10.06
N GLN A 79 20.12 -4.78 8.95
CA GLN A 79 19.30 -4.77 7.74
C GLN A 79 18.05 -5.60 8.03
N TYR A 80 16.89 -4.94 8.09
CA TYR A 80 15.63 -5.63 7.89
C TYR A 80 15.57 -6.00 6.42
N ASP A 81 15.92 -7.24 6.11
CA ASP A 81 15.71 -7.82 4.79
C ASP A 81 14.37 -8.60 4.80
N PRO A 82 13.27 -8.01 4.30
CA PRO A 82 12.00 -8.72 4.20
C PRO A 82 11.93 -9.67 2.99
N GLU A 83 12.95 -9.75 2.13
CA GLU A 83 12.94 -10.65 0.97
C GLU A 83 12.67 -12.12 1.35
N PRO A 84 13.30 -12.68 2.41
CA PRO A 84 13.08 -14.07 2.77
C PRO A 84 11.64 -14.35 3.22
N ILE A 85 11.03 -13.43 3.98
CA ILE A 85 9.67 -13.64 4.48
C ILE A 85 8.65 -13.52 3.34
N ILE A 86 8.81 -12.56 2.43
CA ILE A 86 7.90 -12.39 1.28
C ILE A 86 7.97 -13.62 0.38
N ARG A 87 9.17 -14.13 0.10
CA ARG A 87 9.36 -15.36 -0.69
C ARG A 87 8.70 -16.56 -0.03
N ASP A 88 8.86 -16.73 1.28
CA ASP A 88 8.29 -17.86 2.01
C ASP A 88 6.74 -17.78 2.07
N VAL A 89 6.18 -16.58 2.26
CA VAL A 89 4.72 -16.34 2.17
C VAL A 89 4.22 -16.68 0.78
N ARG A 90 4.90 -16.19 -0.28
CA ARG A 90 4.53 -16.47 -1.68
C ARG A 90 4.47 -17.98 -1.93
N LYS A 91 5.49 -18.73 -1.50
CA LYS A 91 5.50 -20.21 -1.61
C LYS A 91 4.32 -20.86 -0.87
N ALA A 92 4.00 -20.38 0.33
CA ALA A 92 2.88 -20.91 1.11
C ALA A 92 1.52 -20.61 0.45
N VAL A 93 1.35 -19.41 -0.10
CA VAL A 93 0.15 -19.02 -0.85
C VAL A 93 0.04 -19.80 -2.16
N ASP A 94 1.14 -20.03 -2.87
CA ASP A 94 1.18 -20.83 -4.10
C ASP A 94 0.77 -22.29 -3.83
N ALA A 95 1.32 -22.90 -2.79
CA ALA A 95 0.94 -24.25 -2.35
C ALA A 95 -0.54 -24.32 -1.95
N TRP A 96 -1.05 -23.30 -1.26
CA TRP A 96 -2.47 -23.22 -0.90
C TRP A 96 -3.38 -23.01 -2.12
N ARG A 97 -2.97 -22.19 -3.08
CA ARG A 97 -3.71 -21.96 -4.34
C ARG A 97 -3.83 -23.23 -5.18
N ALA A 98 -2.81 -24.08 -5.15
CA ALA A 98 -2.78 -25.36 -5.87
C ALA A 98 -3.70 -26.45 -5.29
N LEU A 99 -4.31 -26.23 -4.12
CA LEU A 99 -5.24 -27.20 -3.52
C LEU A 99 -6.51 -27.33 -4.37
N PRO A 100 -6.87 -28.55 -4.83
CA PRO A 100 -7.96 -28.75 -5.79
C PRO A 100 -9.35 -28.58 -5.16
N ASP A 101 -9.52 -28.98 -3.90
CA ASP A 101 -10.81 -28.96 -3.22
C ASP A 101 -10.97 -27.68 -2.37
N PRO A 102 -12.03 -26.87 -2.60
CA PRO A 102 -12.34 -25.71 -1.77
C PRO A 102 -12.50 -25.99 -0.28
N ARG A 103 -12.83 -27.24 0.10
CA ARG A 103 -12.95 -27.66 1.51
C ARG A 103 -11.60 -27.64 2.23
N ASP A 104 -10.52 -27.87 1.49
CA ASP A 104 -9.15 -27.90 2.03
C ASP A 104 -8.54 -26.49 2.13
N TRP A 105 -9.20 -25.47 1.58
CA TRP A 105 -8.70 -24.10 1.63
C TRP A 105 -8.71 -23.52 3.05
N LYS A 106 -9.40 -24.14 4.00
CA LYS A 106 -9.47 -23.72 5.42
C LYS A 106 -9.98 -22.28 5.64
N VAL A 107 -10.71 -21.72 4.67
CA VAL A 107 -11.35 -20.41 4.75
C VAL A 107 -12.85 -20.55 5.03
N THR A 108 -13.54 -19.44 5.29
CA THR A 108 -15.00 -19.45 5.37
C THR A 108 -15.66 -19.80 4.02
N PRO A 109 -16.87 -20.40 4.03
CA PRO A 109 -17.70 -20.58 2.84
C PRO A 109 -17.83 -19.34 1.94
N GLU A 110 -17.99 -18.16 2.54
CA GLU A 110 -18.10 -16.88 1.83
C GLU A 110 -16.79 -16.54 1.11
N THR A 111 -15.66 -16.68 1.79
CA THR A 111 -14.33 -16.49 1.21
C THR A 111 -14.06 -17.52 0.12
N ALA A 112 -14.42 -18.79 0.30
CA ALA A 112 -14.27 -19.83 -0.72
C ALA A 112 -15.08 -19.49 -1.99
N ARG A 113 -16.30 -18.96 -1.83
CA ARG A 113 -17.13 -18.51 -2.95
C ARG A 113 -16.50 -17.33 -3.69
N LEU A 114 -15.98 -16.34 -2.98
CA LEU A 114 -15.26 -15.20 -3.57
C LEU A 114 -13.99 -15.66 -4.31
N LEU A 115 -13.19 -16.53 -3.70
CA LEU A 115 -11.99 -17.09 -4.33
C LEU A 115 -12.32 -17.88 -5.59
N LYS A 116 -13.35 -18.72 -5.57
CA LYS A 116 -13.82 -19.44 -6.77
C LYS A 116 -14.25 -18.47 -7.87
N HIS A 117 -14.91 -17.38 -7.49
CA HIS A 117 -15.29 -16.31 -8.42
C HIS A 117 -14.07 -15.66 -9.06
N TRP A 118 -13.09 -15.21 -8.26
CA TRP A 118 -11.90 -14.54 -8.79
C TRP A 118 -10.96 -15.45 -9.59
N ARG A 119 -10.88 -16.74 -9.24
CA ARG A 119 -9.98 -17.71 -9.89
C ARG A 119 -10.53 -18.27 -11.21
N SER A 120 -11.85 -18.41 -11.34
CA SER A 120 -12.42 -19.26 -12.40
C SER A 120 -13.68 -18.70 -13.06
N HIS A 121 -14.21 -17.56 -12.61
CA HIS A 121 -15.41 -17.00 -13.24
C HIS A 121 -15.12 -16.53 -14.68
N PRO A 122 -15.99 -16.84 -15.65
CA PRO A 122 -15.87 -16.32 -17.01
C PRO A 122 -16.38 -14.87 -17.07
N PHE A 123 -15.54 -13.94 -16.61
CA PHE A 123 -15.80 -12.50 -16.66
C PHE A 123 -16.15 -12.05 -18.09
N GLN A 124 -17.25 -11.31 -18.24
CA GLN A 124 -17.64 -10.71 -19.52
C GLN A 124 -16.94 -9.37 -19.75
N GLY A 125 -16.65 -8.66 -18.66
CA GLY A 125 -15.95 -7.37 -18.67
C GLY A 125 -14.51 -7.44 -18.18
N ILE A 126 -14.13 -6.45 -17.37
CA ILE A 126 -12.78 -6.32 -16.84
C ILE A 126 -12.56 -7.37 -15.74
N ARG A 127 -11.77 -8.40 -16.05
CA ARG A 127 -11.36 -9.40 -15.05
C ARG A 127 -10.18 -8.89 -14.21
N PRO A 128 -10.06 -9.29 -12.92
CA PRO A 128 -8.91 -8.93 -12.09
C PRO A 128 -7.59 -9.45 -12.66
N PHE A 129 -6.53 -8.65 -12.55
CA PHE A 129 -5.16 -9.11 -12.86
C PHE A 129 -4.69 -10.14 -11.83
N PHE A 130 -3.78 -11.03 -12.24
CA PHE A 130 -3.22 -12.04 -11.33
C PHE A 130 -2.62 -11.39 -10.09
N CYS A 131 -1.88 -10.29 -10.23
CA CYS A 131 -1.27 -9.57 -9.11
C CYS A 131 -2.28 -9.01 -8.10
N GLN A 132 -3.48 -8.62 -8.57
CA GLN A 132 -4.56 -8.14 -7.71
C GLN A 132 -5.14 -9.31 -6.90
N VAL A 133 -5.36 -10.45 -7.56
CA VAL A 133 -5.81 -11.68 -6.90
C VAL A 133 -4.77 -12.18 -5.90
N GLU A 134 -3.49 -12.24 -6.28
CA GLU A 134 -2.38 -12.67 -5.43
C GLU A 134 -2.25 -11.80 -4.16
N ALA A 135 -2.38 -10.48 -4.28
CA ALA A 135 -2.33 -9.58 -3.14
C ALA A 135 -3.48 -9.84 -2.14
N VAL A 136 -4.71 -10.02 -2.65
CA VAL A 136 -5.89 -10.32 -1.81
C VAL A 136 -5.80 -11.72 -1.20
N GLU A 137 -5.34 -12.70 -1.97
CA GLU A 137 -5.10 -14.07 -1.51
C GLU A 137 -4.06 -14.11 -0.40
N THR A 138 -2.99 -13.32 -0.50
CA THR A 138 -1.98 -13.19 0.56
C THR A 138 -2.61 -12.66 1.85
N ALA A 139 -3.44 -11.62 1.75
CA ALA A 139 -4.17 -11.07 2.89
C ALA A 139 -5.15 -12.09 3.51
N ILE A 140 -5.90 -12.82 2.67
CA ILE A 140 -6.82 -13.88 3.10
C ILE A 140 -6.06 -15.02 3.78
N TRP A 141 -4.95 -15.47 3.19
CA TRP A 141 -4.15 -16.56 3.71
C TRP A 141 -3.61 -16.22 5.10
N LEU A 142 -3.00 -15.03 5.26
CA LEU A 142 -2.50 -14.56 6.55
C LEU A 142 -3.62 -14.37 7.58
N HIS A 143 -4.81 -13.96 7.15
CA HIS A 143 -5.92 -13.70 8.05
C HIS A 143 -6.67 -14.96 8.47
N GLU A 144 -6.99 -15.87 7.55
CA GLU A 144 -7.87 -17.02 7.77
C GLU A 144 -7.13 -18.36 7.91
N VAL A 145 -6.10 -18.56 7.10
CA VAL A 145 -5.43 -19.86 6.91
C VAL A 145 -4.23 -20.00 7.84
N ALA A 146 -3.36 -18.99 7.91
CA ALA A 146 -2.15 -19.00 8.73
C ALA A 146 -2.42 -19.39 10.20
N PRO A 147 -3.46 -18.87 10.89
CA PRO A 147 -3.77 -19.28 12.27
C PRO A 147 -4.12 -20.77 12.42
N LYS A 148 -4.45 -21.46 11.32
CA LYS A 148 -4.85 -22.88 11.25
C LYS A 148 -3.80 -23.74 10.54
N ALA A 149 -2.66 -23.17 10.16
CA ALA A 149 -1.61 -23.82 9.37
C ALA A 149 -0.45 -24.35 10.25
N GLY A 150 -0.64 -24.43 11.57
CA GLY A 150 0.36 -24.94 12.51
C GLY A 150 1.59 -24.03 12.60
N LYS A 151 2.78 -24.64 12.79
CA LYS A 151 4.05 -23.91 12.99
C LYS A 151 4.41 -22.99 11.81
N LEU A 152 4.09 -23.40 10.58
CA LEU A 152 4.37 -22.60 9.39
C LEU A 152 3.59 -21.28 9.42
N GLY A 153 2.29 -21.34 9.67
CA GLY A 153 1.44 -20.15 9.76
C GLY A 153 1.80 -19.27 10.95
N GLN A 154 2.11 -19.88 12.11
CA GLN A 154 2.51 -19.14 13.31
C GLN A 154 3.78 -18.32 13.08
N ARG A 155 4.78 -18.85 12.36
CA ARG A 155 6.00 -18.11 11.99
C ARG A 155 5.70 -16.78 11.30
N PHE A 156 4.75 -16.75 10.36
CA PHE A 156 4.39 -15.52 9.65
C PHE A 156 3.61 -14.54 10.52
N ILE A 157 2.75 -15.05 11.40
CA ILE A 157 2.00 -14.23 12.36
C ILE A 157 2.95 -13.59 13.37
N ASP A 158 3.90 -14.36 13.91
CA ASP A 158 4.90 -13.87 14.87
C ASP A 158 5.83 -12.85 14.23
N HIS A 159 6.25 -13.08 12.97
CA HIS A 159 7.02 -12.09 12.21
C HIS A 159 6.26 -10.77 12.07
N LEU A 160 4.99 -10.81 11.65
CA LEU A 160 4.17 -9.61 11.52
C LEU A 160 3.97 -8.91 12.87
N ALA A 161 3.67 -9.67 13.92
CA ALA A 161 3.49 -9.13 15.27
C ALA A 161 4.78 -8.48 15.78
N GLY A 162 5.94 -9.09 15.56
CA GLY A 162 7.24 -8.52 15.91
C GLY A 162 7.57 -7.26 15.11
N ALA A 163 7.39 -7.28 13.79
CA ALA A 163 7.61 -6.12 12.92
C ALA A 163 6.71 -4.94 13.32
N ASN A 164 5.42 -5.19 13.57
CA ASN A 164 4.49 -4.17 14.02
C ASN A 164 4.76 -3.72 15.46
N GLY A 165 5.12 -4.62 16.37
CA GLY A 165 5.47 -4.26 17.74
C GLY A 165 6.66 -3.31 17.83
N LEU A 166 7.62 -3.43 16.91
CA LEU A 166 8.80 -2.56 16.85
C LEU A 166 8.52 -1.24 16.12
N ALA A 167 7.88 -1.29 14.95
CA ALA A 167 7.74 -0.11 14.09
C ALA A 167 6.39 0.62 14.25
N ASN A 168 5.33 -0.09 14.61
CA ASN A 168 3.95 0.42 14.68
C ASN A 168 3.20 -0.02 15.98
N PRO A 169 3.74 0.19 17.20
CA PRO A 169 3.06 -0.13 18.45
C PRO A 169 1.56 0.25 18.46
N GLY A 170 0.70 -0.74 18.71
CA GLY A 170 -0.75 -0.57 18.78
C GLY A 170 -1.49 -0.65 17.43
N LEU A 171 -0.79 -0.81 16.31
CA LEU A 171 -1.37 -0.99 14.98
C LEU A 171 -0.85 -2.27 14.33
N ASP A 172 -1.75 -3.21 14.03
CA ASP A 172 -1.43 -4.36 13.19
C ASP A 172 -1.46 -3.94 11.71
N ARG A 173 -0.30 -3.78 11.08
CA ARG A 173 -0.16 -3.37 9.68
C ARG A 173 0.28 -4.53 8.80
N LEU A 174 -0.21 -4.54 7.56
CA LEU A 174 0.15 -5.50 6.52
C LEU A 174 0.33 -4.73 5.21
N ALA A 175 1.52 -4.77 4.63
CA ALA A 175 1.81 -4.09 3.37
C ALA A 175 1.75 -5.04 2.17
N LEU A 176 1.02 -4.59 1.14
CA LEU A 176 0.86 -5.22 -0.15
C LEU A 176 1.49 -4.31 -1.22
N LYS A 177 2.64 -4.74 -1.75
CA LYS A 177 3.37 -3.98 -2.77
C LYS A 177 2.82 -4.28 -4.15
N LEU A 178 2.31 -3.25 -4.83
CA LEU A 178 1.69 -3.32 -6.15
C LEU A 178 2.25 -2.20 -7.03
N ALA A 179 2.89 -2.54 -8.14
CA ALA A 179 3.39 -1.56 -9.11
C ALA A 179 2.36 -0.47 -9.46
N THR A 180 2.82 0.76 -9.68
CA THR A 180 1.95 1.87 -10.08
C THR A 180 1.22 1.53 -11.38
N GLY A 181 -0.10 1.64 -11.37
CA GLY A 181 -0.96 1.24 -12.49
C GLY A 181 -1.45 -0.20 -12.46
N ALA A 182 -0.95 -1.05 -11.54
CA ALA A 182 -1.41 -2.43 -11.39
C ALA A 182 -2.82 -2.57 -10.78
N GLY A 183 -3.46 -1.46 -10.40
CA GLY A 183 -4.85 -1.43 -9.95
C GLY A 183 -5.05 -1.63 -8.44
N LYS A 184 -4.31 -0.89 -7.59
CA LYS A 184 -4.48 -0.84 -6.13
C LYS A 184 -5.95 -0.68 -5.69
N THR A 185 -6.70 0.17 -6.39
CA THR A 185 -8.13 0.38 -6.10
C THR A 185 -8.98 -0.88 -6.30
N THR A 186 -8.64 -1.75 -7.26
CA THR A 186 -9.31 -3.05 -7.41
C THR A 186 -9.06 -3.93 -6.19
N VAL A 187 -7.82 -3.97 -5.70
CA VAL A 187 -7.45 -4.71 -4.48
C VAL A 187 -8.22 -4.18 -3.27
N MET A 188 -8.32 -2.85 -3.11
CA MET A 188 -9.14 -2.25 -2.05
C MET A 188 -10.60 -2.70 -2.13
N ALA A 189 -11.21 -2.68 -3.33
CA ALA A 189 -12.58 -3.14 -3.52
C ALA A 189 -12.74 -4.63 -3.16
N MET A 190 -11.81 -5.49 -3.58
CA MET A 190 -11.83 -6.92 -3.25
C MET A 190 -11.66 -7.17 -1.74
N LEU A 191 -10.79 -6.42 -1.05
CA LEU A 191 -10.63 -6.49 0.40
C LEU A 191 -11.90 -6.06 1.13
N ILE A 192 -12.54 -4.97 0.70
CA ILE A 192 -13.82 -4.51 1.25
C ILE A 192 -14.90 -5.57 1.05
N ALA A 193 -14.98 -6.16 -0.14
CA ALA A 193 -15.96 -7.20 -0.44
C ALA A 193 -15.77 -8.44 0.45
N TRP A 194 -14.54 -8.94 0.54
CA TRP A 194 -14.20 -10.07 1.40
C TRP A 194 -14.57 -9.84 2.85
N GLN A 195 -14.17 -8.69 3.41
CA GLN A 195 -14.43 -8.35 4.80
C GLN A 195 -15.92 -8.14 5.07
N THR A 196 -16.61 -7.39 4.21
CA THR A 196 -18.03 -7.06 4.38
C THR A 196 -18.91 -8.30 4.30
N VAL A 197 -18.76 -9.11 3.25
CA VAL A 197 -19.60 -10.32 3.06
C VAL A 197 -19.45 -11.26 4.26
N ASN A 198 -18.22 -11.47 4.72
CA ASN A 198 -17.98 -12.30 5.90
C ASN A 198 -18.55 -11.68 7.19
N ALA A 199 -18.37 -10.38 7.42
CA ALA A 199 -18.89 -9.71 8.61
C ALA A 199 -20.44 -9.73 8.66
N VAL A 200 -21.09 -9.63 7.50
CA VAL A 200 -22.55 -9.64 7.38
C VAL A 200 -23.12 -11.03 7.58
N ARG A 201 -22.56 -12.04 6.91
CA ARG A 201 -23.05 -13.42 6.97
C ARG A 201 -22.62 -14.15 8.25
N ARG A 202 -21.61 -13.64 8.96
CA ARG A 202 -21.09 -14.19 10.22
C ARG A 202 -21.05 -13.13 11.33
N GLY A 203 -22.22 -12.60 11.69
CA GLY A 203 -22.33 -11.51 12.67
C GLY A 203 -21.76 -11.79 14.08
N SER A 204 -21.52 -13.05 14.45
CA SER A 204 -20.87 -13.43 15.71
C SER A 204 -19.33 -13.37 15.65
N SER A 205 -18.74 -13.33 14.45
CA SER A 205 -17.30 -13.31 14.27
C SER A 205 -16.74 -11.89 14.42
N LYS A 206 -15.78 -11.72 15.33
CA LYS A 206 -15.03 -10.47 15.50
C LYS A 206 -13.84 -10.33 14.54
N ARG A 207 -13.59 -11.34 13.70
CA ARG A 207 -12.45 -11.38 12.78
C ARG A 207 -12.64 -10.50 11.55
N PHE A 208 -13.89 -10.25 11.17
CA PHE A 208 -14.23 -9.49 9.99
C PHE A 208 -14.90 -8.17 10.36
N THR A 209 -14.83 -7.20 9.45
CA THR A 209 -15.45 -5.90 9.64
C THR A 209 -16.25 -5.45 8.43
N LYS A 210 -17.19 -4.55 8.69
CA LYS A 210 -17.94 -3.79 7.67
C LYS A 210 -17.63 -2.29 7.74
N ALA A 211 -16.67 -1.89 8.58
CA ALA A 211 -16.26 -0.51 8.81
C ALA A 211 -14.88 -0.28 8.20
N PHE A 212 -14.80 0.62 7.22
CA PHE A 212 -13.58 0.88 6.46
C PHE A 212 -13.23 2.36 6.46
N LEU A 213 -11.98 2.66 6.78
CA LEU A 213 -11.39 3.98 6.65
C LEU A 213 -10.35 3.94 5.52
N VAL A 214 -10.60 4.64 4.42
CA VAL A 214 -9.65 4.77 3.32
C VAL A 214 -8.91 6.10 3.49
N VAL A 215 -7.59 6.05 3.59
CA VAL A 215 -6.75 7.25 3.77
C VAL A 215 -5.86 7.45 2.55
N THR A 216 -5.84 8.67 2.01
CA THR A 216 -5.10 9.02 0.79
C THR A 216 -4.14 10.19 1.00
N PRO A 217 -3.09 10.32 0.16
CA PRO A 217 -2.13 11.42 0.26
C PRO A 217 -2.69 12.75 -0.26
N GLY A 218 -3.61 12.73 -1.22
CA GLY A 218 -4.16 13.93 -1.85
C GLY A 218 -5.67 13.90 -2.06
N ILE A 219 -6.29 15.08 -2.08
CA ILE A 219 -7.75 15.24 -2.29
C ILE A 219 -8.20 14.75 -3.68
N THR A 220 -7.38 14.94 -4.72
CA THR A 220 -7.70 14.43 -6.06
C THR A 220 -7.77 12.90 -6.10
N ILE A 221 -6.91 12.22 -5.33
CA ILE A 221 -6.95 10.75 -5.23
C ILE A 221 -8.17 10.33 -4.42
N ARG A 222 -8.44 11.00 -3.29
CA ARG A 222 -9.63 10.79 -2.46
C ARG A 222 -10.91 10.79 -3.31
N ASP A 223 -11.09 11.81 -4.15
CA ASP A 223 -12.32 11.98 -4.93
C ASP A 223 -12.47 10.90 -6.01
N ARG A 224 -11.36 10.38 -6.55
CA ARG A 224 -11.38 9.26 -7.51
C ARG A 224 -11.69 7.91 -6.86
N LEU A 225 -11.42 7.75 -5.56
CA LEU A 225 -11.70 6.52 -4.84
C LEU A 225 -13.18 6.34 -4.48
N ARG A 226 -14.08 7.28 -4.85
CA ARG A 226 -15.53 7.13 -4.68
C ARG A 226 -16.11 5.85 -5.28
N VAL A 227 -15.42 5.28 -6.27
CA VAL A 227 -15.73 3.96 -6.88
C VAL A 227 -15.66 2.78 -5.89
N LEU A 228 -15.12 3.00 -4.68
CA LEU A 228 -15.17 2.04 -3.57
C LEU A 228 -16.48 2.12 -2.78
N LEU A 229 -17.30 3.15 -2.95
CA LEU A 229 -18.57 3.27 -2.24
C LEU A 229 -19.61 2.37 -2.94
N PRO A 230 -20.25 1.40 -2.25
CA PRO A 230 -21.21 0.47 -2.87
C PRO A 230 -22.41 1.15 -3.53
N ASN A 231 -22.78 2.35 -3.07
CA ASN A 231 -23.91 3.12 -3.59
C ASN A 231 -23.52 4.06 -4.75
N ASP A 232 -22.23 4.13 -5.13
CA ASP A 232 -21.79 4.95 -6.24
C ASP A 232 -22.18 4.28 -7.58
N PRO A 233 -22.70 5.02 -8.57
CA PRO A 233 -23.06 4.46 -9.88
C PRO A 233 -21.88 3.79 -10.61
N ASP A 234 -20.65 4.24 -10.35
CA ASP A 234 -19.41 3.70 -10.92
C ASP A 234 -18.71 2.70 -9.99
N ALA A 235 -19.41 2.19 -8.98
CA ALA A 235 -18.83 1.27 -8.00
C ALA A 235 -18.23 0.03 -8.67
N TYR A 236 -17.00 -0.32 -8.28
CA TYR A 236 -16.25 -1.41 -8.91
C TYR A 236 -16.89 -2.79 -8.72
N TYR A 237 -17.69 -2.97 -7.67
CA TYR A 237 -18.23 -4.28 -7.29
C TYR A 237 -19.07 -4.94 -8.40
N ALA A 238 -20.08 -4.22 -8.90
CA ALA A 238 -20.94 -4.71 -9.98
C ALA A 238 -20.31 -4.46 -11.36
N LYS A 239 -19.76 -3.25 -11.58
CA LYS A 239 -19.24 -2.81 -12.89
C LYS A 239 -18.05 -3.65 -13.39
N ARG A 240 -17.27 -4.23 -12.48
CA ARG A 240 -16.14 -5.13 -12.79
C ARG A 240 -16.40 -6.56 -12.37
N GLU A 241 -17.66 -6.90 -12.07
CA GLU A 241 -18.08 -8.24 -11.69
C GLU A 241 -17.23 -8.82 -10.53
N LEU A 242 -16.73 -7.99 -9.61
CA LEU A 242 -15.80 -8.43 -8.55
C LEU A 242 -16.48 -9.29 -7.49
N VAL A 243 -17.79 -9.18 -7.36
CA VAL A 243 -18.57 -9.87 -6.33
C VAL A 243 -19.70 -10.65 -6.99
N PRO A 244 -19.91 -11.92 -6.61
CA PRO A 244 -21.03 -12.71 -7.11
C PRO A 244 -22.38 -11.99 -6.91
N PRO A 245 -23.33 -12.10 -7.85
CA PRO A 245 -24.62 -11.41 -7.75
C PRO A 245 -25.38 -11.67 -6.45
N ASP A 246 -25.28 -12.89 -5.91
CA ASP A 246 -25.92 -13.31 -4.66
C ASP A 246 -25.33 -12.64 -3.41
N MET A 247 -24.14 -12.01 -3.51
CA MET A 247 -23.43 -11.34 -2.44
C MET A 247 -23.42 -9.81 -2.56
N LEU A 248 -23.85 -9.25 -3.71
CA LEU A 248 -23.85 -7.81 -3.92
C LEU A 248 -24.71 -7.06 -2.90
N GLY A 249 -25.86 -7.62 -2.52
CA GLY A 249 -26.74 -7.03 -1.50
C GLY A 249 -26.08 -6.88 -0.13
N ASP A 250 -25.10 -7.73 0.22
CA ASP A 250 -24.39 -7.65 1.49
C ASP A 250 -23.49 -6.41 1.57
N LEU A 251 -22.98 -5.93 0.43
CA LEU A 251 -22.10 -4.76 0.36
C LEU A 251 -22.80 -3.47 0.80
N GLY A 252 -24.14 -3.38 0.66
CA GLY A 252 -24.90 -2.23 1.14
C GLY A 252 -24.80 -2.00 2.66
N LYS A 253 -24.31 -3.00 3.42
CA LYS A 253 -24.05 -2.88 4.86
C LYS A 253 -22.65 -2.37 5.19
N ALA A 254 -21.76 -2.20 4.20
CA ALA A 254 -20.47 -1.57 4.41
C ALA A 254 -20.66 -0.09 4.80
N ARG A 255 -19.76 0.41 5.65
CA ARG A 255 -19.58 1.82 5.95
C ARG A 255 -18.15 2.18 5.61
N ILE A 256 -17.98 3.10 4.67
CA ILE A 256 -16.70 3.43 4.07
C ILE A 256 -16.54 4.94 4.13
N VAL A 257 -15.55 5.40 4.87
CA VAL A 257 -15.15 6.81 4.88
C VAL A 257 -13.86 6.94 4.11
N ILE A 258 -13.84 7.81 3.09
CA ILE A 258 -12.65 8.11 2.30
C ILE A 258 -12.17 9.50 2.68
N THR A 259 -10.96 9.60 3.22
CA THR A 259 -10.40 10.85 3.71
C THR A 259 -8.96 11.07 3.26
N ASN A 260 -8.51 12.31 3.37
CA ASN A 260 -7.12 12.68 3.18
C ASN A 260 -6.42 12.75 4.55
N PHE A 261 -5.13 12.40 4.62
CA PHE A 261 -4.40 12.40 5.89
C PHE A 261 -4.36 13.79 6.58
N HIS A 262 -4.39 14.91 5.84
CA HIS A 262 -4.44 16.24 6.43
C HIS A 262 -5.72 16.48 7.23
N ALA A 263 -6.79 15.69 7.00
CA ALA A 263 -8.03 15.81 7.74
C ALA A 263 -7.85 15.49 9.24
N PHE A 264 -6.84 14.71 9.60
CA PHE A 264 -6.48 14.37 10.98
C PHE A 264 -5.85 15.54 11.76
N LYS A 265 -5.47 16.64 11.08
CA LYS A 265 -4.97 17.83 11.77
C LYS A 265 -6.08 18.42 12.62
N LEU A 266 -5.80 18.59 13.92
CA LEU A 266 -6.69 19.28 14.87
C LEU A 266 -6.88 20.72 14.42
N ARG A 267 -8.14 21.16 14.38
CA ARG A 267 -8.50 22.54 13.99
C ARG A 267 -8.78 23.39 15.23
N GLU A 268 -8.66 24.70 15.10
CA GLU A 268 -9.17 25.61 16.12
C GLU A 268 -10.71 25.61 16.08
N ARG A 269 -11.33 25.51 17.25
CA ARG A 269 -12.79 25.50 17.44
C ARG A 269 -13.41 26.87 17.25
N TRP A 270 -12.64 27.92 17.49
CA TRP A 270 -13.00 29.32 17.27
C TRP A 270 -11.73 30.14 17.07
N GLN A 271 -11.81 31.17 16.22
CA GLN A 271 -10.69 32.10 16.04
C GLN A 271 -10.71 33.14 17.16
N VAL A 272 -9.70 33.12 18.02
CA VAL A 272 -9.51 34.14 19.06
C VAL A 272 -8.30 34.97 18.69
N ALA A 273 -8.48 36.29 18.58
CA ALA A 273 -7.38 37.20 18.33
C ALA A 273 -6.30 37.07 19.42
N LYS A 274 -5.01 37.18 19.04
CA LYS A 274 -3.87 36.98 19.96
C LYS A 274 -3.99 37.79 21.26
N GLY A 275 -4.45 39.03 21.18
CA GLY A 275 -4.63 39.91 22.35
C GLY A 275 -5.72 39.40 23.32
N THR A 276 -6.86 38.95 22.80
CA THR A 276 -7.95 38.38 23.59
C THR A 276 -7.56 37.04 24.23
N ARG A 277 -6.75 36.23 23.51
CA ARG A 277 -6.23 34.97 24.04
C ARG A 277 -5.36 35.20 25.26
N ALA A 278 -4.45 36.18 25.20
CA ALA A 278 -3.57 36.55 26.30
C ALA A 278 -4.34 37.03 27.54
N LEU A 279 -5.38 37.86 27.34
CA LEU A 279 -6.24 38.36 28.43
C LEU A 279 -7.03 37.24 29.12
N LEU A 280 -7.56 36.29 28.35
CA LEU A 280 -8.39 35.19 28.87
C LEU A 280 -7.57 34.10 29.60
N THR A 281 -6.26 33.97 29.35
CA THR A 281 -5.39 33.01 30.04
C THR A 281 -5.12 33.33 31.51
N GLY A 282 -5.38 34.58 31.95
CA GLY A 282 -5.23 35.02 33.34
C GLY A 282 -3.82 34.83 33.96
N PRO A 283 -3.56 35.37 35.18
CA PRO A 283 -2.29 35.17 35.89
C PRO A 283 -2.10 33.75 36.46
N LEU A 284 -3.19 32.96 36.57
CA LEU A 284 -3.23 31.60 37.14
C LEU A 284 -3.02 30.48 36.08
N GLY A 285 -2.87 30.84 34.81
CA GLY A 285 -1.99 30.13 33.89
C GLY A 285 -2.46 28.83 33.23
N GLU A 286 -3.77 28.53 33.16
CA GLU A 286 -4.21 27.42 32.29
C GLU A 286 -4.39 27.91 30.84
N PRO A 287 -3.63 27.36 29.87
CA PRO A 287 -3.76 27.76 28.47
C PRO A 287 -5.16 27.45 27.93
N LEU A 288 -5.81 28.43 27.31
CA LEU A 288 -7.10 28.24 26.64
C LEU A 288 -7.01 27.11 25.62
N GLN A 289 -7.73 26.03 25.90
CA GLN A 289 -7.88 24.89 24.99
C GLN A 289 -8.86 25.27 23.87
N THR A 290 -8.30 25.82 22.80
CA THR A 290 -9.05 26.23 21.60
C THR A 290 -8.99 25.19 20.48
N LEU A 291 -8.13 24.18 20.60
CA LEU A 291 -8.00 23.10 19.62
C LEU A 291 -9.08 22.04 19.82
N GLU A 292 -9.47 21.40 18.73
CA GLU A 292 -10.29 20.18 18.75
C GLU A 292 -9.62 19.10 19.62
N THR A 293 -10.43 18.33 20.35
CA THR A 293 -9.95 17.07 20.94
C THR A 293 -9.82 16.00 19.86
N GLU A 294 -9.07 14.93 20.13
CA GLU A 294 -8.98 13.76 19.23
C GLU A 294 -10.38 13.23 18.87
N GLY A 295 -11.28 13.10 19.84
CA GLY A 295 -12.65 12.63 19.61
C GLY A 295 -13.47 13.56 18.72
N GLN A 296 -13.32 14.89 18.88
CA GLN A 296 -13.98 15.87 18.02
C GLN A 296 -13.44 15.81 16.57
N MET A 297 -12.12 15.65 16.42
CA MET A 297 -11.50 15.45 15.12
C MET A 297 -12.04 14.18 14.45
N LEU A 298 -12.12 13.05 15.17
CA LEU A 298 -12.67 11.81 14.63
C LEU A 298 -14.15 11.98 14.23
N GLN A 299 -14.96 12.65 15.04
CA GLN A 299 -16.35 12.94 14.69
C GLN A 299 -16.45 13.78 13.42
N ARG A 300 -15.55 14.75 13.21
CA ARG A 300 -15.49 15.55 11.99
C ARG A 300 -15.03 14.76 10.77
N VAL A 301 -14.04 13.89 10.93
CA VAL A 301 -13.38 13.19 9.81
C VAL A 301 -14.14 11.94 9.39
N MET A 302 -14.73 11.21 10.34
CA MET A 302 -15.28 9.88 10.13
C MET A 302 -16.54 9.63 10.98
N SER A 303 -17.47 10.59 10.98
CA SER A 303 -18.74 10.54 11.72
C SER A 303 -19.49 9.22 11.51
N GLU A 304 -19.56 8.71 10.28
CA GLU A 304 -20.26 7.47 9.92
C GLU A 304 -19.70 6.21 10.58
N LEU A 305 -18.44 6.26 11.05
CA LEU A 305 -17.77 5.13 11.67
C LEU A 305 -17.82 5.18 13.20
N MET A 306 -18.21 6.30 13.82
CA MET A 306 -18.08 6.54 15.27
C MET A 306 -18.74 5.46 16.17
N HIS A 307 -19.78 4.78 15.68
CA HIS A 307 -20.49 3.73 16.41
C HIS A 307 -20.02 2.31 16.08
N LEU A 308 -19.02 2.18 15.21
CA LEU A 308 -18.47 0.90 14.77
C LEU A 308 -17.11 0.68 15.42
N LYS A 309 -16.86 -0.57 15.81
CA LYS A 309 -15.57 -1.03 16.32
C LYS A 309 -14.86 -1.88 15.27
N ASN A 310 -13.56 -2.11 15.46
CA ASN A 310 -12.73 -2.94 14.59
C ASN A 310 -12.71 -2.39 13.16
N VAL A 311 -12.36 -1.12 13.02
CA VAL A 311 -12.24 -0.46 11.72
C VAL A 311 -11.06 -1.07 10.96
N MET A 312 -11.25 -1.43 9.70
CA MET A 312 -10.13 -1.76 8.81
C MET A 312 -9.69 -0.49 8.08
N VAL A 313 -8.41 -0.16 8.17
CA VAL A 313 -7.85 0.98 7.45
C VAL A 313 -7.28 0.49 6.13
N LEU A 314 -7.65 1.12 5.03
CA LEU A 314 -7.00 0.93 3.72
C LEU A 314 -6.15 2.17 3.44
N ASN A 315 -4.84 2.02 3.54
CA ASN A 315 -3.90 3.12 3.46
C ASN A 315 -3.25 3.16 2.07
N ASP A 316 -3.60 4.17 1.27
CA ASP A 316 -3.05 4.36 -0.06
C ASP A 316 -1.75 5.16 -0.01
N GLU A 317 -0.76 4.77 -0.81
CA GLU A 317 0.60 5.33 -0.79
C GLU A 317 1.23 5.27 0.61
N ALA A 318 1.18 4.09 1.22
CA ALA A 318 1.64 3.84 2.59
C ALA A 318 3.09 4.25 2.88
N HIS A 319 3.92 4.47 1.86
CA HIS A 319 5.28 4.97 1.98
C HIS A 319 5.37 6.39 2.58
N HIS A 320 4.26 7.12 2.61
CA HIS A 320 4.14 8.39 3.33
C HIS A 320 3.71 8.23 4.80
N CYS A 321 3.46 7.02 5.29
CA CYS A 321 2.93 6.77 6.62
C CYS A 321 3.82 5.78 7.39
N TYR A 322 4.88 6.30 8.00
CA TYR A 322 5.84 5.53 8.78
C TYR A 322 6.23 6.25 10.07
N ARG A 323 6.73 5.48 11.02
CA ARG A 323 7.37 6.03 12.22
C ARG A 323 8.85 6.28 11.91
N GLU A 324 9.33 7.45 12.31
CA GLU A 324 10.75 7.79 12.26
C GLU A 324 11.54 6.93 13.25
N ARG A 325 12.74 6.49 12.86
CA ARG A 325 13.63 5.79 13.79
C ARG A 325 14.28 6.80 14.74
N PRO A 326 14.14 6.65 16.06
CA PRO A 326 14.87 7.50 17.00
C PRO A 326 16.37 7.17 16.96
N GLY A 327 17.24 8.17 16.76
CA GLY A 327 18.69 8.02 16.79
C GLY A 327 19.42 8.73 15.65
N ASP A 328 20.71 8.46 15.48
CA ASP A 328 21.51 9.00 14.38
C ASP A 328 20.96 8.52 13.04
N ASP A 329 20.71 9.48 12.14
CA ASP A 329 20.26 9.20 10.78
C ASP A 329 21.26 8.28 10.08
N ALA A 330 20.80 7.13 9.61
CA ALA A 330 21.61 6.16 8.86
C ALA A 330 22.29 6.77 7.61
N GLU A 331 21.79 7.93 7.16
CA GLU A 331 22.20 8.65 5.95
C GLU A 331 23.10 9.86 6.25
N GLY A 332 23.41 10.13 7.52
CA GLY A 332 24.18 11.30 7.94
C GLY A 332 23.43 12.64 7.81
N PRO A 333 24.10 13.78 8.05
CA PRO A 333 23.45 15.08 8.11
C PRO A 333 23.03 15.60 6.72
N LEU A 334 21.72 15.75 6.51
CA LEU A 334 21.14 16.37 5.31
C LEU A 334 21.41 17.89 5.26
N LYS A 335 21.65 18.44 4.06
CA LYS A 335 21.94 19.87 3.84
C LYS A 335 21.01 20.49 2.81
N GLY A 336 20.83 21.82 2.89
CA GLY A 336 20.15 22.61 1.86
C GLY A 336 18.67 22.21 1.68
N ASP A 337 18.27 22.01 0.43
CA ASP A 337 16.88 21.70 0.09
C ASP A 337 16.48 20.26 0.44
N ASP A 338 17.43 19.31 0.42
CA ASP A 338 17.22 17.91 0.83
C ASP A 338 16.75 17.83 2.29
N ARG A 339 17.32 18.67 3.16
CA ARG A 339 16.90 18.75 4.56
C ARG A 339 15.47 19.26 4.70
N LYS A 340 15.09 20.29 3.95
CA LYS A 340 13.73 20.87 4.00
C LYS A 340 12.69 19.87 3.50
N GLU A 341 13.02 19.09 2.48
CA GLU A 341 12.15 18.05 1.95
C GLU A 341 11.96 16.91 2.96
N ALA A 342 13.05 16.42 3.54
CA ALA A 342 13.00 15.41 4.59
C ALA A 342 12.18 15.87 5.80
N GLU A 343 12.36 17.12 6.25
CA GLU A 343 11.57 17.70 7.34
C GLU A 343 10.07 17.72 7.03
N LYS A 344 9.68 18.14 5.82
CA LYS A 344 8.27 18.12 5.37
C LYS A 344 7.69 16.71 5.28
N ASN A 345 8.44 15.78 4.70
CA ASN A 345 8.02 14.38 4.59
C ASN A 345 7.83 13.76 5.97
N ARG A 346 8.73 14.05 6.91
CA ARG A 346 8.63 13.61 8.31
C ARG A 346 7.39 14.18 9.01
N GLU A 347 7.12 15.48 8.86
CA GLU A 347 5.93 16.10 9.45
C GLU A 347 4.64 15.50 8.90
N ALA A 348 4.57 15.28 7.58
CA ALA A 348 3.44 14.63 6.94
C ALA A 348 3.26 13.19 7.43
N ALA A 349 4.34 12.41 7.48
CA ALA A 349 4.32 11.02 7.96
C ALA A 349 3.88 10.92 9.42
N ARG A 350 4.36 11.83 10.27
CA ARG A 350 3.96 11.91 11.68
C ARG A 350 2.47 12.22 11.81
N LEU A 351 1.98 13.24 11.10
CA LEU A 351 0.55 13.60 11.11
C LEU A 351 -0.32 12.42 10.67
N TRP A 352 0.08 11.74 9.60
CA TRP A 352 -0.66 10.60 9.06
C TRP A 352 -0.70 9.44 10.05
N LEU A 353 0.45 9.02 10.58
CA LEU A 353 0.55 7.93 11.53
C LEU A 353 -0.20 8.25 12.83
N THR A 354 -0.04 9.45 13.39
CA THR A 354 -0.76 9.88 14.59
C THR A 354 -2.27 9.85 14.37
N GLY A 355 -2.76 10.19 13.17
CA GLY A 355 -4.16 10.01 12.79
C GLY A 355 -4.61 8.56 12.89
N LEU A 356 -3.85 7.62 12.33
CA LEU A 356 -4.18 6.18 12.40
C LEU A 356 -4.11 5.63 13.83
N GLU A 357 -3.12 6.04 14.62
CA GLU A 357 -3.01 5.67 16.03
C GLU A 357 -4.18 6.20 16.85
N THR A 358 -4.65 7.41 16.55
CA THR A 358 -5.84 8.00 17.18
C THR A 358 -7.08 7.15 16.90
N VAL A 359 -7.27 6.72 15.65
CA VAL A 359 -8.36 5.79 15.30
C VAL A 359 -8.20 4.47 16.08
N GLY A 360 -6.97 3.95 16.17
CA GLY A 360 -6.64 2.75 16.95
C GLY A 360 -7.04 2.88 18.42
N ARG A 361 -6.67 3.98 19.08
CA ARG A 361 -6.94 4.23 20.50
C ARG A 361 -8.43 4.40 20.80
N HIS A 362 -9.18 5.12 19.97
CA HIS A 362 -10.59 5.49 20.27
C HIS A 362 -11.61 4.50 19.74
N MET A 363 -11.36 3.84 18.60
CA MET A 363 -12.35 3.02 17.89
C MET A 363 -11.94 1.56 17.75
N GLY A 364 -10.64 1.26 17.92
CA GLY A 364 -10.06 -0.04 17.63
C GLY A 364 -9.88 -0.25 16.13
N VAL A 365 -8.65 -0.55 15.73
CA VAL A 365 -8.31 -0.92 14.35
C VAL A 365 -8.14 -2.42 14.28
N LEU A 366 -8.87 -3.07 13.36
CA LEU A 366 -8.75 -4.50 13.10
C LEU A 366 -7.40 -4.81 12.46
N ARG A 367 -7.06 -4.04 11.41
CA ARG A 367 -5.80 -4.11 10.67
C ARG A 367 -5.69 -2.87 9.78
N VAL A 368 -4.47 -2.41 9.54
CA VAL A 368 -4.13 -1.47 8.48
C VAL A 368 -3.61 -2.26 7.28
N MET A 369 -4.32 -2.20 6.17
CA MET A 369 -3.86 -2.71 4.89
C MET A 369 -3.14 -1.57 4.16
N ASP A 370 -1.82 -1.65 4.09
CA ASP A 370 -0.97 -0.70 3.39
C ASP A 370 -0.86 -1.10 1.91
N LEU A 371 -1.29 -0.23 1.00
CA LEU A 371 -1.15 -0.42 -0.44
C LEU A 371 -0.19 0.65 -0.99
N SER A 372 0.92 0.21 -1.58
CA SER A 372 1.92 1.11 -2.13
C SER A 372 2.69 0.43 -3.27
N ALA A 373 3.15 1.19 -4.25
CA ALA A 373 4.13 0.67 -5.21
C ALA A 373 5.54 0.58 -4.62
N THR A 374 5.77 1.38 -3.58
CA THR A 374 7.07 1.70 -3.02
C THR A 374 7.00 1.68 -1.50
N PRO A 375 6.54 0.59 -0.82
CA PRO A 375 6.46 0.53 0.64
C PRO A 375 7.86 0.42 1.28
N PHE A 376 8.67 1.44 1.06
CA PHE A 376 9.99 1.61 1.63
C PHE A 376 10.06 2.90 2.41
N PHE A 377 11.04 2.97 3.30
CA PHE A 377 11.35 4.17 4.03
C PHE A 377 11.96 5.23 3.10
N LEU A 378 11.45 6.45 3.22
CA LEU A 378 11.97 7.61 2.50
C LEU A 378 13.23 8.16 3.19
N ARG A 379 14.00 8.94 2.43
CA ARG A 379 15.13 9.71 2.95
C ARG A 379 14.73 10.56 4.16
N GLY A 380 15.58 10.60 5.19
CA GLY A 380 15.29 11.32 6.45
C GLY A 380 14.24 10.65 7.35
N SER A 381 13.97 9.36 7.15
CA SER A 381 13.15 8.54 8.05
C SER A 381 13.93 7.96 9.25
N GLY A 382 15.26 8.11 9.26
CA GLY A 382 16.18 7.40 10.15
C GLY A 382 16.45 5.95 9.76
N TYR A 383 15.80 5.43 8.71
CA TYR A 383 16.13 4.17 8.05
C TYR A 383 16.91 4.45 6.76
N ALA A 384 17.66 3.47 6.28
CA ALA A 384 18.27 3.57 4.97
C ALA A 384 17.18 3.66 3.88
N GLU A 385 17.25 4.69 3.03
CA GLU A 385 16.33 4.89 1.92
C GLU A 385 16.21 3.63 1.05
N GLY A 386 14.98 3.33 0.65
CA GLY A 386 14.68 2.15 -0.17
C GLY A 386 14.54 0.84 0.62
N THR A 387 14.81 0.85 1.94
CA THR A 387 14.52 -0.32 2.80
C THR A 387 13.02 -0.56 2.84
N LEU A 388 12.57 -1.74 2.42
CA LEU A 388 11.17 -2.14 2.48
C LEU A 388 10.66 -2.19 3.92
N PHE A 389 9.38 -1.88 4.10
CA PHE A 389 8.73 -2.02 5.40
C PHE A 389 8.77 -3.48 5.86
N PRO A 390 9.15 -3.75 7.13
CA PRO A 390 9.28 -5.12 7.64
C PRO A 390 7.94 -5.88 7.74
N TRP A 391 6.81 -5.18 7.62
CA TRP A 391 5.46 -5.76 7.53
C TRP A 391 4.94 -5.94 6.09
N THR A 392 5.82 -5.82 5.09
CA THR A 392 5.51 -6.17 3.70
C THR A 392 5.48 -7.68 3.54
N MET A 393 4.35 -8.22 3.07
CA MET A 393 4.17 -9.68 2.91
C MET A 393 3.81 -10.10 1.48
N SER A 394 3.61 -9.15 0.57
CA SER A 394 3.34 -9.40 -0.84
C SER A 394 4.11 -8.40 -1.69
N ASP A 395 4.73 -8.89 -2.78
CA ASP A 395 5.49 -8.09 -3.73
C ASP A 395 5.13 -8.44 -5.17
N PHE A 396 4.64 -7.43 -5.88
CA PHE A 396 4.52 -7.41 -7.34
C PHE A 396 5.25 -6.18 -7.90
N SER A 397 6.46 -6.41 -8.40
CA SER A 397 7.39 -5.34 -8.77
C SER A 397 7.00 -4.62 -10.07
N LEU A 398 7.64 -3.47 -10.34
CA LEU A 398 7.48 -2.77 -11.62
C LEU A 398 7.93 -3.65 -12.79
N MET A 399 8.99 -4.44 -12.62
CA MET A 399 9.47 -5.37 -13.64
C MET A 399 8.43 -6.45 -13.94
N ASP A 400 7.84 -7.05 -12.90
CA ASP A 400 6.75 -8.02 -13.08
C ASP A 400 5.58 -7.39 -13.85
N ALA A 401 5.24 -6.14 -13.54
CA ALA A 401 4.14 -5.44 -14.19
C ALA A 401 4.43 -5.12 -15.67
N ILE A 402 5.67 -4.79 -16.02
CA ILE A 402 6.11 -4.61 -17.41
C ILE A 402 6.08 -5.95 -18.15
N GLU A 403 6.62 -7.01 -17.55
CA GLU A 403 6.70 -8.35 -18.12
C GLU A 403 5.32 -8.99 -18.31
N CYS A 404 4.34 -8.58 -17.50
CA CYS A 404 2.94 -9.00 -17.63
C CYS A 404 2.12 -8.08 -18.56
N GLY A 405 2.71 -7.03 -19.13
CA GLY A 405 2.00 -6.09 -20.00
C GLY A 405 0.98 -5.19 -19.29
N ILE A 406 1.06 -5.09 -17.96
CA ILE A 406 0.17 -4.27 -17.13
C ILE A 406 0.62 -2.81 -17.17
N VAL A 407 1.93 -2.56 -17.17
CA VAL A 407 2.54 -1.24 -17.15
C VAL A 407 3.42 -1.06 -18.38
N LYS A 408 3.37 0.13 -18.99
CA LYS A 408 4.24 0.47 -20.13
C LYS A 408 5.67 0.71 -19.65
N LEU A 409 6.63 0.37 -20.50
CA LEU A 409 8.02 0.75 -20.30
C LEU A 409 8.13 2.29 -20.18
N PRO A 410 8.69 2.81 -19.09
CA PRO A 410 9.00 4.23 -18.99
C PRO A 410 10.10 4.56 -20.01
N ARG A 411 9.75 5.29 -21.06
CA ARG A 411 10.71 5.86 -22.00
C ARG A 411 11.20 7.19 -21.45
N VAL A 412 12.52 7.35 -21.36
CA VAL A 412 13.11 8.66 -21.07
C VAL A 412 12.96 9.49 -22.34
N PRO A 413 12.39 10.72 -22.28
CA PRO A 413 12.41 11.63 -23.42
C PRO A 413 13.87 11.87 -23.79
N VAL A 414 14.25 11.44 -25.00
CA VAL A 414 15.48 11.91 -25.62
C VAL A 414 15.07 13.17 -26.35
N ALA A 415 15.69 14.31 -26.04
CA ALA A 415 15.46 15.51 -26.84
C ALA A 415 15.88 15.19 -28.28
N ASP A 416 14.91 15.08 -29.19
CA ASP A 416 15.19 15.05 -30.62
C ASP A 416 15.64 16.45 -31.04
N ASN A 417 16.93 16.72 -30.86
CA ASN A 417 17.60 17.82 -31.56
C ASN A 417 17.94 17.34 -32.98
N ILE A 418 16.93 17.13 -33.81
CA ILE A 418 17.12 17.06 -35.26
C ILE A 418 16.84 18.46 -35.80
N PRO A 419 17.85 19.32 -36.00
CA PRO A 419 17.67 20.52 -36.81
C PRO A 419 17.56 20.06 -38.26
N GLY A 420 16.33 20.00 -38.78
CA GLY A 420 16.07 19.70 -40.19
C GLY A 420 14.89 18.76 -40.37
N ASN A 421 13.69 19.33 -40.32
CA ASN A 421 12.55 18.89 -41.12
C ASN A 421 11.59 20.08 -41.24
N GLU A 422 12.06 21.12 -41.93
CA GLU A 422 11.19 21.85 -42.85
C GLU A 422 11.18 21.04 -44.15
N VAL A 423 10.08 20.34 -44.44
CA VAL A 423 9.39 20.31 -45.74
C VAL A 423 7.92 20.02 -45.48
#